data_AF-A0A7V7CXY1-F1
#
_entry.id   AF-A0A7V7CXY1-F1
#
_cell.length_a   1.000
_cell.length_b   1.000
_cell.length_c   1.000
_cell.angle_alpha   90.00
_cell.angle_beta   90.00
_cell.angle_gamma   90.00
#
_symmetry.space_group_name_H-M   'P 1'
#
loop_
_entity.id
_entity.type
_entity.pdbx_description
1 polymer ?
#
loop_
_entity_poly.entity_id
_entity_poly.type
_entity_poly.pdbx_seq_one_letter_code
_entity_poly.pdbx_strand_id
1 'polypeptide(L)'
;MISDIKDLIEEEQKRVFSLINRILNHGPPNNEKKFRHIGDQIYELKTSGGTRILCFYGGENLPNSLILAQGFYKPKNKILMRQKNRTMKWREANIEVIQ
;
A
#
# COMPACT_ATOMS: atom_id res chain seq x y z
N MET A 1 16.21 0.28 3.17
CA MET A 1 15.72 -1.02 3.68
C MET A 1 14.25 -1.12 3.31
N ILE A 2 13.83 -2.26 2.75
CA ILE A 2 12.39 -2.60 2.68
C ILE A 2 12.10 -3.12 4.08
N SER A 3 11.25 -2.43 4.82
CA SER A 3 10.84 -2.80 6.17
C SER A 3 9.39 -3.26 6.03
N ASP A 4 9.11 -4.52 6.33
CA ASP A 4 7.71 -4.91 6.50
C ASP A 4 7.07 -4.01 7.56
N ILE A 5 5.74 -3.87 7.57
CA ILE A 5 5.06 -3.00 8.56
C ILE A 5 5.51 -3.33 9.99
N LYS A 6 5.82 -4.60 10.25
CA LYS A 6 6.33 -5.12 11.54
C LYS A 6 7.72 -4.60 11.92
N ASP A 7 8.53 -4.18 10.95
CA ASP A 7 9.88 -3.67 11.17
C ASP A 7 9.90 -2.15 11.38
N LEU A 8 8.74 -1.48 11.30
CA LEU A 8 8.62 -0.06 11.64
C LEU A 8 8.71 0.13 13.15
N ILE A 9 9.14 1.31 13.60
CA ILE A 9 9.07 1.65 15.02
C ILE A 9 7.61 1.66 15.50
N GLU A 10 7.37 1.38 16.78
CA GLU A 10 6.02 1.20 17.34
C GLU A 10 5.09 2.38 17.03
N GLU A 11 5.59 3.62 17.10
CA GLU A 11 4.82 4.82 16.79
C GLU A 11 4.39 4.91 15.31
N GLU A 12 5.23 4.43 14.39
CA GLU A 12 4.86 4.32 12.97
C GLU A 12 3.86 3.19 12.74
N GLN A 13 4.00 2.07 13.46
CA GLN A 13 3.02 0.98 13.40
C GLN A 13 1.64 1.48 13.86
N LYS A 14 1.56 2.19 15.00
CA LYS A 14 0.32 2.80 15.50
C LYS A 14 -0.33 3.72 14.47
N ARG A 15 0.47 4.54 13.77
CA ARG A 15 -0.01 5.41 12.69
C ARG A 15 -0.55 4.63 11.49
N VAL A 16 0.14 3.54 11.11
CA VAL A 16 -0.34 2.64 10.05
C VAL A 16 -1.66 1.99 10.46
N PHE A 17 -1.76 1.43 11.67
CA PHE A 17 -3.00 0.83 12.18
C PHE A 17 -4.15 1.83 12.26
N SER A 18 -3.91 3.05 12.75
CA SER A 18 -4.90 4.12 12.78
C SER A 18 -5.41 4.46 11.38
N LEU A 19 -4.52 4.52 10.38
CA LEU A 19 -4.89 4.74 8.99
C LEU A 19 -5.71 3.57 8.43
N ILE A 20 -5.32 2.33 8.70
CA ILE A 20 -6.07 1.14 8.28
C ILE A 20 -7.48 1.14 8.88
N ASN A 21 -7.61 1.40 10.18
CA ASN A 21 -8.91 1.50 10.85
C ASN A 21 -9.78 2.58 10.23
N ARG A 22 -9.21 3.75 9.88
CA ARG A 22 -9.95 4.77 9.14
C ARG A 22 -10.43 4.25 7.78
N ILE A 23 -9.56 3.55 7.04
CA ILE A 23 -9.88 3.03 5.70
C ILE A 23 -10.98 1.97 5.76
N LEU A 24 -10.97 1.10 6.77
CA LEU A 24 -12.02 0.10 6.96
C LEU A 24 -13.40 0.76 7.19
N ASN A 25 -13.45 1.89 7.90
CA ASN A 25 -14.70 2.57 8.21
C ASN A 25 -15.17 3.56 7.14
N HIS A 26 -14.25 4.14 6.37
CA HIS A 26 -14.54 5.29 5.49
C HIS A 26 -13.99 5.15 4.07
N GLY A 27 -13.30 4.06 3.75
CA GLY A 27 -12.56 3.91 2.51
C GLY A 27 -11.23 4.70 2.48
N PRO A 28 -10.46 4.55 1.38
CA PRO A 28 -9.19 5.26 1.20
C PRO A 28 -9.38 6.78 1.14
N PRO A 29 -8.38 7.59 1.53
CA PRO A 29 -8.46 9.04 1.42
C PRO A 29 -8.72 9.50 -0.02
N ASN A 30 -9.72 10.38 -0.23
CA ASN A 30 -10.03 10.98 -1.55
C ASN A 30 -9.03 12.07 -1.99
N ASN A 31 -7.81 12.08 -1.45
CA ASN A 31 -6.82 13.13 -1.70
C ASN A 31 -5.54 12.51 -2.25
N GLU A 32 -5.15 12.87 -3.47
CA GLU A 32 -3.94 12.39 -4.15
C GLU A 32 -2.64 12.67 -3.38
N LYS A 33 -2.62 13.69 -2.51
CA LYS A 33 -1.47 13.90 -1.62
C LYS A 33 -1.29 12.74 -0.66
N LYS A 34 -2.39 12.10 -0.21
CA LYS A 34 -2.40 10.99 0.77
C LYS A 34 -2.59 9.61 0.15
N PHE A 35 -3.29 9.50 -0.96
CA PHE A 35 -3.55 8.26 -1.66
C PHE A 35 -3.55 8.54 -3.16
N ARG A 36 -2.48 8.15 -3.85
CA ARG A 36 -2.33 8.42 -5.29
C ARG A 36 -2.18 7.15 -6.09
N HIS A 37 -2.74 7.15 -7.29
CA HIS A 37 -2.40 6.18 -8.31
C HIS A 37 -0.97 6.45 -8.81
N ILE A 38 -0.15 5.42 -8.89
CA ILE A 38 1.23 5.50 -9.40
C ILE A 38 1.41 4.69 -10.70
N GLY A 39 0.31 4.35 -11.37
CA GLY A 39 0.25 3.54 -12.58
C GLY A 39 0.05 2.05 -12.30
N ASP A 40 -0.36 1.32 -13.34
CA ASP A 40 -0.50 -0.15 -13.33
C ASP A 40 -1.45 -0.67 -12.23
N GLN A 41 -2.50 0.09 -11.94
CA GLN A 41 -3.47 -0.21 -10.86
C GLN A 41 -2.84 -0.27 -9.45
N ILE A 42 -1.62 0.24 -9.29
CA ILE A 42 -0.95 0.38 -8.00
C ILE A 42 -1.19 1.77 -7.43
N TYR A 43 -1.45 1.82 -6.14
CA TYR A 43 -1.65 3.03 -5.37
C TYR A 43 -0.60 3.15 -4.27
N GLU A 44 -0.17 4.38 -4.00
CA GLU A 44 0.67 4.73 -2.87
C GLU A 44 -0.18 5.44 -1.81
N LEU A 45 -0.32 4.78 -0.67
CA LEU A 45 -0.93 5.32 0.53
C LEU A 45 0.15 5.91 1.45
N LYS A 46 -0.06 7.15 1.89
CA LYS A 46 0.92 7.91 2.68
C LYS A 46 0.41 8.11 4.10
N THR A 47 1.20 7.66 5.07
CA THR A 47 0.97 8.03 6.47
C THR A 47 1.50 9.43 6.75
N SER A 48 1.00 10.05 7.82
CA SER A 48 1.53 11.32 8.35
C SER A 48 2.99 11.21 8.81
N GLY A 49 3.43 10.02 9.20
CA GLY A 49 4.79 9.73 9.67
C GLY A 49 5.85 9.58 8.58
N GLY A 50 5.46 9.63 7.30
CA GLY A 50 6.40 9.48 6.19
C GLY A 50 6.52 8.05 5.66
N THR A 51 5.89 7.08 6.35
CA THR A 51 5.68 5.73 5.82
C THR A 51 4.80 5.78 4.57
N ARG A 52 5.13 4.93 3.61
CA ARG A 52 4.43 4.72 2.34
C ARG A 52 4.05 3.26 2.24
N ILE A 53 2.83 3.01 1.79
CA ILE A 53 2.29 1.68 1.60
C ILE A 53 1.87 1.56 0.15
N LEU A 54 2.42 0.59 -0.57
CA LEU A 54 1.92 0.22 -1.90
C LEU A 54 0.77 -0.76 -1.73
N CYS A 55 -0.30 -0.49 -2.47
CA CYS A 55 -1.54 -1.23 -2.39
C CYS A 55 -2.26 -1.26 -3.74
N PHE A 56 -3.23 -2.15 -3.86
CA PHE A 56 -4.09 -2.27 -5.04
C PHE A 56 -5.43 -2.87 -4.66
N TYR A 57 -6.44 -2.70 -5.51
CA TYR A 57 -7.75 -3.30 -5.30
C TYR A 57 -7.75 -4.79 -5.65
N GLY A 58 -8.42 -5.59 -4.83
CA GLY A 58 -8.51 -7.05 -4.99
C GLY A 58 -9.33 -7.53 -6.18
N GLY A 59 -9.96 -6.61 -6.93
CA GLY A 59 -10.74 -6.95 -8.11
C GLY A 59 -12.01 -7.73 -7.78
N GLU A 60 -12.45 -8.58 -8.70
CA GLU A 60 -13.68 -9.38 -8.59
C GLU A 60 -13.58 -10.45 -7.49
N ASN A 61 -12.38 -10.98 -7.26
CA ASN A 61 -12.13 -12.05 -6.28
C ASN A 61 -12.23 -11.55 -4.83
N LEU A 62 -11.91 -10.27 -4.61
CA LEU A 62 -12.00 -9.60 -3.32
C LEU A 62 -12.66 -8.23 -3.52
N PRO A 63 -13.99 -8.21 -3.76
CA PRO A 63 -14.70 -6.98 -4.08
C PRO A 63 -14.59 -6.00 -2.91
N ASN A 64 -14.45 -4.71 -3.23
CA ASN A 64 -14.29 -3.63 -2.27
C ASN A 64 -13.10 -3.79 -1.31
N SER A 65 -12.16 -4.68 -1.61
CA SER A 65 -10.99 -4.92 -0.76
C SER A 65 -9.77 -4.17 -1.29
N LEU A 66 -9.06 -3.50 -0.38
CA LEU A 66 -7.76 -2.89 -0.65
C LEU A 66 -6.67 -3.77 -0.06
N ILE A 67 -5.80 -4.30 -0.91
CA ILE A 67 -4.70 -5.17 -0.51
C ILE A 67 -3.47 -4.33 -0.26
N LEU A 68 -2.95 -4.37 0.97
CA LEU A 68 -1.72 -3.66 1.37
C LEU A 68 -0.52 -4.58 1.13
N ALA A 69 0.25 -4.30 0.09
CA ALA A 69 1.29 -5.22 -0.37
C ALA A 69 2.65 -4.98 0.29
N GLN A 70 3.08 -3.72 0.43
CA GLN A 70 4.43 -3.38 0.89
C GLN A 70 4.46 -2.07 1.67
N GLY A 71 5.17 -2.04 2.79
CA GLY A 71 5.48 -0.82 3.54
C GLY A 71 6.93 -0.38 3.36
N PHE A 72 7.19 0.92 3.38
CA PHE A 72 8.55 1.48 3.42
C PHE A 72 8.54 2.96 3.81
N TYR A 73 9.63 3.44 4.40
CA TYR A 73 9.87 4.89 4.53
C TYR A 73 10.03 5.55 3.16
N LYS A 74 9.74 6.85 3.08
CA LYS A 74 9.86 7.66 1.85
C LYS A 74 11.14 7.29 1.07
N PRO A 75 11.00 6.62 -0.08
CA PRO A 75 12.16 6.10 -0.81
C PRO A 75 12.68 7.14 -1.80
N LYS A 76 13.90 6.92 -2.32
CA LYS A 76 14.33 7.53 -3.58
C LYS A 76 13.46 7.00 -4.72
N ASN A 77 13.25 7.80 -5.78
CA ASN A 77 12.36 7.41 -6.90
C ASN A 77 12.72 6.06 -7.54
N LYS A 78 14.01 5.76 -7.71
CA LYS A 78 14.49 4.46 -8.22
C LYS A 78 14.03 3.28 -7.36
N ILE A 79 14.01 3.46 -6.03
CA ILE A 79 13.56 2.43 -5.09
C ILE A 79 12.03 2.31 -5.17
N LEU A 80 11.30 3.42 -5.28
CA LEU A 80 9.85 3.41 -5.48
C LEU A 80 9.47 2.58 -6.71
N MET A 81 10.12 2.82 -7.85
CA MET A 81 9.85 2.07 -9.09
C MET A 81 10.18 0.58 -8.94
N ARG A 82 11.25 0.24 -8.21
CA ARG A 82 11.57 -1.17 -7.90
C ARG A 82 10.48 -1.83 -7.03
N GLN A 83 9.98 -1.14 -6.01
CA GLN A 83 8.90 -1.66 -5.16
C GLN A 83 7.58 -1.77 -5.94
N LYS A 84 7.28 -0.79 -6.79
CA LYS A 84 6.13 -0.83 -7.69
C LYS A 84 6.19 -2.07 -8.58
N ASN A 85 7.31 -2.31 -9.26
CA ASN A 85 7.48 -3.48 -10.12
C ASN A 85 7.36 -4.79 -9.34
N ARG A 86 7.87 -4.85 -8.10
CA ARG A 86 7.72 -6.03 -7.23
C ARG A 86 6.25 -6.24 -6.82
N THR A 87 5.55 -5.17 -6.49
CA THR A 87 4.13 -5.19 -6.14
C THR A 87 3.27 -5.63 -7.32
N MET A 88 3.60 -5.16 -8.52
CA MET A 88 2.96 -5.57 -9.78
C MET A 88 3.10 -7.07 -10.03
N LYS A 89 4.32 -7.61 -9.97
CA LYS A 89 4.56 -9.03 -10.13
C LYS A 89 3.82 -9.87 -9.09
N TRP A 90 3.78 -9.39 -7.84
CA TRP A 90 3.04 -10.08 -6.79
C TRP A 90 1.52 -10.05 -7.05
N ARG A 91 0.98 -8.89 -7.46
CA ARG A 91 -0.42 -8.75 -7.86
C ARG A 91 -0.79 -9.72 -8.98
N GLU A 92 -0.01 -9.74 -10.06
CA GLU A 92 -0.22 -10.65 -11.20
C GLU A 92 -0.22 -12.12 -10.75
N ALA A 93 0.79 -12.52 -9.97
CA ALA A 93 0.90 -13.90 -9.49
C ALA A 93 -0.18 -14.33 -8.48
N ASN A 94 -0.88 -13.40 -7.82
CA ASN A 94 -1.83 -13.72 -6.75
C ASN A 94 -3.29 -13.37 -7.08
N ILE A 95 -3.55 -12.54 -8.09
CA ILE A 95 -4.90 -12.30 -8.59
C ILE A 95 -5.41 -13.51 -9.39
N GLU A 96 -4.53 -14.26 -10.07
CA GLU A 96 -4.89 -15.48 -10.80
C GLU A 96 -5.11 -16.71 -9.89
N VAL A 97 -4.55 -16.71 -8.67
CA VAL A 97 -4.63 -17.86 -7.73
C VAL A 97 -5.93 -17.86 -6.91
N ILE A 98 -6.72 -16.79 -6.98
CA ILE A 98 -8.07 -16.73 -6.38
C ILE A 98 -9.13 -17.07 -7.45
N GLN A 99 -8.84 -18.05 -8.32
CA GLN A 99 -9.78 -18.66 -9.26
C GLN A 99 -10.22 -20.04 -8.77
#